data_AF-A0A812NKR9-F1
#
_entry.id   AF-A0A812NKR9-F1
#
_cell.length_a   1.000
_cell.length_b   1.000
_cell.length_c   1.000
_cell.angle_alpha   90.00
_cell.angle_beta   90.00
_cell.angle_gamma   90.00
#
_symmetry.space_group_name_H-M   'P 1'
#
loop_
_entity.id
_entity.type
_entity.pdbx_description
1 polymer ?
#
loop_
_entity_poly.entity_id
_entity_poly.type
_entity_poly.pdbx_seq_one_letter_code
_entity_poly.pdbx_strand_id
1 'polypeptide(L)'
;MYARGHLEGSGRWVLEDCQADSGGGIFIEEGHIKLTGPAMTCNRCLARAGAGGAFHVGSMTASGMVTVRNSTAAMVGDAVYANDLHLHTAILAGRTASLAVGKHSSIARLLCAEAVNGCYVEGPSADISAAQCQRGGGLQKSGFQTGCLKCEEGQIRLAANSSHCQPCPSIPTAAVGCDSTELKVPPGYMVNTTNLTDWYRCPNTATCPGGFLKAGRKLEDAVEVVQPMCVLGYEGPGCMRCAAEFAWADSTAMQCIRCSTSQWEVVRFALFYLAKQMGLFMSAVATVTNAKRDKNNSSAMLNQLMAFAAVASVAMSGAMQTGAFRHLQESAHRLASLLESLELPIALAQGQSTGAQVSSHCLLSRRGLDGSFVTVHWATSILPAFLVAILLAAKGLGVAVVVGVNVFLPAFTSAFGRYLVAYRLRPEGEEGGRELRMDFLPSGDPRTVIALVLTAILLCFLFAIGSWSYIVWTRKEPFQQHVQFLTASYKPSCAAWEVERLGRKMLLGLLPALLPVSLSPALQMGGVSLIILASLVLYDYYRPYKVEFWNQLEMALLFVALAIMVMTSCLVANDFHWAHSGATQAALLFAICSLASGVCVAMIVAIAVAFYDERRGTQPSQ
;
A
#
# COMPACT_ATOMS: atom_id res chain seq x y z
N MET A 1 -52.66 -34.43 -16.47
CA MET A 1 -52.58 -35.92 -16.51
C MET A 1 -52.96 -36.44 -15.13
N TYR A 2 -53.86 -37.42 -15.03
CA TYR A 2 -54.32 -37.97 -13.75
C TYR A 2 -54.01 -39.46 -13.67
N ALA A 3 -53.53 -39.93 -12.53
CA ALA A 3 -53.38 -41.35 -12.23
C ALA A 3 -53.71 -41.64 -10.76
N ARG A 4 -54.31 -42.80 -10.47
CA ARG A 4 -54.52 -43.29 -9.10
C ARG A 4 -53.41 -44.19 -8.58
N GLY A 5 -52.41 -44.51 -9.40
CA GLY A 5 -51.35 -45.48 -9.09
C GLY A 5 -49.95 -44.98 -9.45
N HIS A 6 -49.10 -45.88 -9.93
CA HIS A 6 -47.71 -45.58 -10.27
C HIS A 6 -47.57 -45.08 -11.70
N LEU A 7 -46.76 -44.03 -11.89
CA LEU A 7 -46.40 -43.53 -13.21
C LEU A 7 -44.90 -43.70 -13.39
N GLU A 8 -44.51 -44.67 -14.20
CA GLU A 8 -43.12 -44.86 -14.61
C GLU A 8 -42.95 -44.39 -16.05
N GLY A 9 -41.94 -43.56 -16.28
CA GLY A 9 -41.69 -42.97 -17.59
C GLY A 9 -40.21 -42.91 -17.88
N SER A 10 -39.85 -43.33 -19.09
CA SER A 10 -38.57 -42.98 -19.70
C SER A 10 -38.80 -42.01 -20.86
N GLY A 11 -37.81 -41.18 -21.17
CA GLY A 11 -37.89 -40.17 -22.23
C GLY A 11 -38.10 -38.73 -21.75
N ARG A 12 -38.34 -37.82 -22.71
CA ARG A 12 -38.51 -36.39 -22.46
C ARG A 12 -39.98 -36.02 -22.36
N TRP A 13 -40.37 -35.37 -21.26
CA TRP A 13 -41.75 -34.98 -21.00
C TRP A 13 -41.84 -33.45 -21.01
N VAL A 14 -42.82 -32.90 -21.75
CA VAL A 14 -43.04 -31.46 -21.84
C VAL A 14 -44.52 -31.18 -21.61
N LEU A 15 -44.83 -30.38 -20.58
CA LEU A 15 -46.17 -29.97 -20.20
C LEU A 15 -46.22 -28.45 -20.22
N GLU A 16 -47.07 -27.87 -21.06
CA GLU A 16 -47.18 -26.42 -21.22
C GLU A 16 -48.64 -25.97 -21.08
N ASP A 17 -48.85 -24.83 -20.43
CA ASP A 17 -50.16 -24.17 -20.33
C ASP A 17 -51.27 -25.08 -19.76
N CYS A 18 -50.87 -26.03 -18.92
CA CYS A 18 -51.80 -27.00 -18.33
C CYS A 18 -52.53 -26.38 -17.14
N GLN A 19 -53.81 -26.68 -16.99
CA GLN A 19 -54.63 -26.15 -15.91
C GLN A 19 -55.55 -27.25 -15.35
N ALA A 20 -55.54 -27.40 -14.02
CA ALA A 20 -56.41 -28.33 -13.31
C ALA A 20 -56.76 -27.76 -11.93
N ASP A 21 -57.61 -28.45 -11.16
CA ASP A 21 -57.91 -28.04 -9.79
C ASP A 21 -56.72 -28.35 -8.86
N SER A 22 -56.09 -29.52 -9.02
CA SER A 22 -54.86 -29.95 -8.33
C SER A 22 -53.87 -30.52 -9.34
N GLY A 23 -52.56 -30.33 -9.13
CA GLY A 23 -51.55 -30.92 -10.02
C GLY A 23 -51.69 -30.46 -11.46
N GLY A 24 -51.53 -29.15 -11.71
CA GLY A 24 -51.91 -28.50 -12.99
C GLY A 24 -51.40 -29.22 -14.24
N GLY A 25 -50.18 -29.79 -14.18
CA GLY A 25 -49.67 -30.72 -15.18
C GLY A 25 -49.99 -32.19 -14.88
N ILE A 26 -49.55 -32.69 -13.72
CA ILE A 26 -49.73 -34.08 -13.28
C ILE A 26 -50.30 -34.13 -11.85
N PHE A 27 -51.38 -34.89 -11.65
CA PHE A 27 -51.97 -35.20 -10.35
C PHE A 27 -51.99 -36.71 -10.11
N ILE A 28 -51.41 -37.15 -8.99
CA ILE A 28 -51.46 -38.53 -8.52
C ILE A 28 -51.92 -38.56 -7.07
N GLU A 29 -53.09 -39.14 -6.85
CA GLU A 29 -53.80 -39.14 -5.57
C GLU A 29 -53.07 -39.97 -4.49
N GLU A 30 -52.62 -41.18 -4.82
CA GLU A 30 -51.98 -42.12 -3.87
C GLU A 30 -50.91 -42.99 -4.54
N GLY A 31 -49.86 -42.38 -5.08
CA GLY A 31 -48.84 -43.12 -5.84
C GLY A 31 -47.48 -42.46 -5.90
N HIS A 32 -46.59 -43.08 -6.67
CA HIS A 32 -45.25 -42.54 -6.92
C HIS A 32 -45.00 -42.36 -8.42
N ILE A 33 -44.26 -41.31 -8.74
CA ILE A 33 -43.69 -41.10 -10.07
C ILE A 33 -42.23 -41.54 -10.04
N LYS A 34 -41.84 -42.37 -11.01
CA LYS A 34 -40.44 -42.70 -11.25
C LYS A 34 -40.06 -42.31 -12.68
N LEU A 35 -39.18 -41.32 -12.81
CA LEU A 35 -38.70 -40.83 -14.10
C LEU A 35 -37.26 -41.27 -14.31
N THR A 36 -37.06 -42.09 -15.33
CA THR A 36 -35.75 -42.59 -15.76
C THR A 36 -35.45 -42.07 -17.17
N GLY A 37 -34.88 -40.87 -17.29
CA GLY A 37 -34.70 -40.28 -18.63
C GLY A 37 -34.23 -38.82 -18.66
N PRO A 38 -34.07 -38.25 -19.88
CA PRO A 38 -33.18 -37.11 -20.10
C PRO A 38 -33.68 -35.75 -19.60
N ALA A 39 -34.99 -35.46 -19.53
CA ALA A 39 -35.50 -34.24 -18.89
C ALA A 39 -37.04 -34.22 -18.83
N MET A 40 -37.58 -33.57 -17.80
CA MET A 40 -38.99 -33.19 -17.71
C MET A 40 -39.09 -31.67 -17.62
N THR A 41 -40.02 -31.07 -18.36
CA THR A 41 -40.24 -29.62 -18.39
C THR A 41 -41.72 -29.31 -18.20
N CYS A 42 -42.03 -28.45 -17.24
CA CYS A 42 -43.36 -27.91 -16.99
C CYS A 42 -43.30 -26.40 -17.09
N ASN A 43 -44.18 -25.81 -17.90
CA ASN A 43 -44.17 -24.39 -18.17
C ASN A 43 -45.58 -23.83 -18.07
N ARG A 44 -45.77 -22.76 -17.29
CA ARG A 44 -47.07 -22.07 -17.12
C ARG A 44 -48.21 -23.01 -16.70
N CYS A 45 -47.93 -24.00 -15.85
CA CYS A 45 -48.95 -24.90 -15.32
C CYS A 45 -49.63 -24.29 -14.08
N LEU A 46 -50.95 -24.45 -13.95
CA LEU A 46 -51.74 -23.80 -12.89
C LEU A 46 -52.67 -24.79 -12.19
N ALA A 47 -52.55 -24.89 -10.86
CA ALA A 47 -53.52 -25.57 -10.00
C ALA A 47 -54.46 -24.55 -9.35
N ARG A 48 -55.75 -24.56 -9.74
CA ARG A 48 -56.73 -23.52 -9.37
C ARG A 48 -57.17 -23.57 -7.91
N ALA A 49 -57.23 -24.75 -7.31
CA ALA A 49 -57.84 -24.95 -6.00
C ALA A 49 -56.97 -25.78 -5.04
N GLY A 50 -56.00 -26.53 -5.55
CA GLY A 50 -55.17 -27.45 -4.78
C GLY A 50 -53.68 -27.08 -4.76
N ALA A 51 -52.87 -28.05 -4.36
CA ALA A 51 -51.42 -27.94 -4.29
C ALA A 51 -50.74 -28.33 -5.61
N GLY A 52 -49.49 -27.88 -5.80
CA GLY A 52 -48.63 -28.34 -6.90
C GLY A 52 -49.03 -27.84 -8.28
N GLY A 53 -48.55 -26.66 -8.70
CA GLY A 53 -48.94 -26.05 -9.97
C GLY A 53 -48.57 -26.90 -11.19
N ALA A 54 -47.43 -27.56 -11.15
CA ALA A 54 -47.03 -28.55 -12.14
C ALA A 54 -47.32 -29.99 -11.66
N PHE A 55 -46.98 -30.34 -10.43
CA PHE A 55 -47.10 -31.71 -9.91
C PHE A 55 -47.72 -31.73 -8.52
N HIS A 56 -48.68 -32.63 -8.32
CA HIS A 56 -49.16 -33.02 -6.99
C HIS A 56 -49.16 -34.54 -6.91
N VAL A 57 -48.26 -35.10 -6.12
CA VAL A 57 -47.97 -36.55 -6.09
C VAL A 57 -47.70 -37.04 -4.68
N GLY A 58 -47.89 -38.34 -4.43
CA GLY A 58 -47.48 -38.95 -3.16
C GLY A 58 -45.95 -38.99 -3.00
N SER A 59 -45.25 -39.57 -3.97
CA SER A 59 -43.79 -39.59 -4.02
C SER A 59 -43.27 -39.35 -5.43
N MET A 60 -42.11 -38.71 -5.58
CA MET A 60 -41.47 -38.49 -6.87
C MET A 60 -39.99 -38.81 -6.80
N THR A 61 -39.54 -39.70 -7.67
CA THR A 61 -38.13 -39.98 -7.92
C THR A 61 -37.80 -39.65 -9.37
N ALA A 62 -36.88 -38.71 -9.60
CA ALA A 62 -36.40 -38.38 -10.94
C ALA A 62 -34.87 -38.40 -10.98
N SER A 63 -34.31 -39.30 -11.80
CA SER A 63 -32.86 -39.34 -12.04
C SER A 63 -32.41 -38.28 -13.06
N GLY A 64 -33.33 -37.75 -13.85
CA GLY A 64 -33.10 -36.68 -14.83
C GLY A 64 -33.30 -35.27 -14.27
N MET A 65 -33.25 -34.30 -15.18
CA MET A 65 -33.50 -32.88 -14.90
C MET A 65 -35.00 -32.57 -14.89
N VAL A 66 -35.51 -32.00 -13.81
CA VAL A 66 -36.90 -31.51 -13.72
C VAL A 66 -36.89 -29.99 -13.76
N THR A 67 -37.47 -29.42 -14.81
CA THR A 67 -37.58 -27.97 -15.01
C THR A 67 -39.01 -27.53 -14.80
N VAL A 68 -39.26 -26.62 -13.85
CA VAL A 68 -40.57 -26.01 -13.64
C VAL A 68 -40.45 -24.50 -13.78
N ARG A 69 -41.19 -23.94 -14.74
CA ARG A 69 -41.20 -22.51 -15.04
C ARG A 69 -42.59 -21.93 -14.89
N ASN A 70 -42.71 -20.79 -14.21
CA ASN A 70 -43.94 -19.99 -14.12
C ASN A 70 -45.18 -20.81 -13.74
N SER A 71 -45.01 -21.86 -12.94
CA SER A 71 -46.11 -22.74 -12.53
C SER A 71 -46.49 -22.40 -11.09
N THR A 72 -47.79 -22.32 -10.82
CA THR A 72 -48.31 -21.81 -9.54
C THR A 72 -49.50 -22.64 -9.05
N ALA A 73 -49.70 -22.67 -7.75
CA ALA A 73 -50.79 -23.37 -7.08
C ALA A 73 -51.53 -22.40 -6.16
N ALA A 74 -52.84 -22.60 -5.98
CA ALA A 74 -53.63 -21.76 -5.09
C ALA A 74 -53.38 -22.05 -3.60
N MET A 75 -52.98 -23.27 -3.24
CA MET A 75 -52.74 -23.67 -1.84
C MET A 75 -51.26 -23.72 -1.47
N VAL A 76 -50.57 -24.82 -1.76
CA VAL A 76 -49.23 -25.14 -1.25
C VAL A 76 -48.35 -25.67 -2.38
N GLY A 77 -47.04 -25.39 -2.33
CA GLY A 77 -46.06 -25.92 -3.28
C GLY A 77 -46.27 -25.38 -4.69
N ASP A 78 -46.03 -24.08 -4.88
CA ASP A 78 -46.29 -23.34 -6.12
C ASP A 78 -46.03 -24.19 -7.37
N ALA A 79 -44.84 -24.78 -7.44
CA ALA A 79 -44.41 -25.63 -8.54
C ALA A 79 -44.77 -27.11 -8.32
N VAL A 80 -44.39 -27.67 -7.17
CA VAL A 80 -44.52 -29.11 -6.87
C VAL A 80 -45.01 -29.29 -5.45
N TYR A 81 -45.92 -30.24 -5.27
CA TYR A 81 -46.26 -30.82 -3.99
C TYR A 81 -46.00 -32.33 -4.01
N ALA A 82 -45.18 -32.82 -3.09
CA ALA A 82 -44.91 -34.25 -2.91
C ALA A 82 -44.82 -34.61 -1.42
N ASN A 83 -45.17 -35.84 -0.98
CA ASN A 83 -44.82 -36.24 0.39
C ASN A 83 -43.33 -36.60 0.49
N ASP A 84 -42.81 -37.34 -0.49
CA ASP A 84 -41.40 -37.74 -0.57
C ASP A 84 -40.80 -37.37 -1.94
N LEU A 85 -39.70 -36.61 -1.96
CA LEU A 85 -39.16 -36.02 -3.19
C LEU A 85 -37.65 -36.31 -3.36
N HIS A 86 -37.30 -37.08 -4.37
CA HIS A 86 -35.92 -37.41 -4.73
C HIS A 86 -35.60 -36.93 -6.14
N LEU A 87 -34.87 -35.82 -6.25
CA LEU A 87 -34.52 -35.22 -7.54
C LEU A 87 -33.00 -35.17 -7.71
N HIS A 88 -32.50 -35.60 -8.87
CA HIS A 88 -31.10 -35.38 -9.20
C HIS A 88 -30.82 -33.91 -9.54
N THR A 89 -31.63 -33.30 -10.41
CA THR A 89 -31.52 -31.87 -10.72
C THR A 89 -32.89 -31.22 -10.84
N ALA A 90 -33.09 -30.13 -10.11
CA ALA A 90 -34.30 -29.32 -10.16
C ALA A 90 -33.97 -27.92 -10.69
N ILE A 91 -34.65 -27.46 -11.74
CA ILE A 91 -34.57 -26.10 -12.26
C ILE A 91 -35.90 -25.41 -12.00
N LEU A 92 -35.85 -24.34 -11.22
CA LEU A 92 -37.03 -23.60 -10.81
C LEU A 92 -36.93 -22.16 -11.29
N ALA A 93 -37.94 -21.72 -12.04
CA ALA A 93 -38.02 -20.37 -12.59
C ALA A 93 -39.41 -19.76 -12.39
N GLY A 94 -39.46 -18.45 -12.17
CA GLY A 94 -40.72 -17.71 -12.04
C GLY A 94 -40.68 -16.68 -10.92
N ARG A 95 -41.83 -16.10 -10.59
CA ARG A 95 -41.90 -15.07 -9.54
C ARG A 95 -41.62 -15.63 -8.15
N THR A 96 -42.27 -16.75 -7.83
CA THR A 96 -41.99 -17.62 -6.69
C THR A 96 -41.95 -19.05 -7.21
N ALA A 97 -40.95 -19.82 -6.81
CA ALA A 97 -40.86 -21.21 -7.20
C ALA A 97 -40.52 -22.06 -5.98
N SER A 98 -41.56 -22.62 -5.38
CA SER A 98 -41.49 -23.44 -4.17
C SER A 98 -41.81 -24.91 -4.47
N LEU A 99 -41.08 -25.81 -3.81
CA LEU A 99 -41.34 -27.25 -3.76
C LEU A 99 -41.86 -27.59 -2.37
N ALA A 100 -43.13 -27.92 -2.20
CA ALA A 100 -43.65 -28.34 -0.91
C ALA A 100 -43.50 -29.85 -0.72
N VAL A 101 -42.98 -30.24 0.44
CA VAL A 101 -42.61 -31.61 0.78
C VAL A 101 -43.21 -32.00 2.13
N GLY A 102 -44.07 -33.03 2.14
CA GLY A 102 -44.75 -33.48 3.35
C GLY A 102 -43.86 -34.19 4.37
N LYS A 103 -42.81 -34.89 3.93
CA LYS A 103 -41.93 -35.70 4.79
C LYS A 103 -40.45 -35.46 4.54
N HIS A 104 -39.91 -35.93 3.43
CA HIS A 104 -38.47 -35.86 3.16
C HIS A 104 -38.18 -35.52 1.71
N SER A 105 -37.21 -34.64 1.49
CA SER A 105 -36.65 -34.40 0.17
C SER A 105 -35.14 -34.46 0.12
N SER A 106 -34.63 -35.02 -0.96
CA SER A 106 -33.21 -35.02 -1.33
C SER A 106 -33.08 -34.50 -2.76
N ILE A 107 -32.42 -33.35 -2.91
CA ILE A 107 -32.17 -32.72 -4.20
C ILE A 107 -30.65 -32.58 -4.40
N ALA A 108 -30.08 -33.32 -5.35
CA ALA A 108 -28.62 -33.27 -5.54
C ALA A 108 -28.17 -31.90 -6.09
N ARG A 109 -28.95 -31.29 -7.00
CA ARG A 109 -28.66 -29.95 -7.55
C ARG A 109 -29.92 -29.12 -7.76
N LEU A 110 -29.96 -27.93 -7.15
CA LEU A 110 -31.06 -26.96 -7.30
C LEU A 110 -30.60 -25.74 -8.10
N LEU A 111 -31.27 -25.42 -9.21
CA LEU A 111 -30.96 -24.26 -10.07
C LEU A 111 -32.08 -23.22 -9.99
N CYS A 112 -31.77 -22.05 -9.44
CA CYS A 112 -32.73 -20.98 -9.14
C CYS A 112 -32.44 -19.68 -9.88
N ALA A 113 -31.61 -19.69 -10.93
CA ALA A 113 -31.12 -18.47 -11.58
C ALA A 113 -32.23 -17.53 -12.10
N GLU A 114 -33.41 -18.06 -12.42
CA GLU A 114 -34.54 -17.33 -13.00
C GLU A 114 -35.67 -17.01 -11.98
N ALA A 115 -35.51 -17.32 -10.69
CA ALA A 115 -36.56 -17.17 -9.66
C ALA A 115 -36.50 -15.82 -8.89
N VAL A 116 -37.42 -14.88 -9.17
CA VAL A 116 -37.36 -13.47 -8.70
C VAL A 116 -37.37 -13.30 -7.18
N ASN A 117 -38.21 -14.05 -6.47
CA ASN A 117 -38.36 -13.93 -5.00
C ASN A 117 -37.69 -15.09 -4.25
N GLY A 118 -36.74 -15.79 -4.88
CA GLY A 118 -36.10 -16.97 -4.32
C GLY A 118 -36.77 -18.28 -4.71
N CYS A 119 -36.11 -19.37 -4.32
CA CYS A 119 -36.44 -20.72 -4.77
C CYS A 119 -36.04 -21.72 -3.70
N TYR A 120 -37.03 -22.40 -3.14
CA TYR A 120 -36.87 -23.16 -1.90
C TYR A 120 -37.76 -24.39 -1.84
N VAL A 121 -37.36 -25.32 -0.99
CA VAL A 121 -38.15 -26.47 -0.59
C VAL A 121 -38.78 -26.17 0.75
N GLU A 122 -40.10 -26.24 0.83
CA GLU A 122 -40.87 -26.07 2.05
C GLU A 122 -41.25 -27.44 2.62
N GLY A 123 -40.76 -27.79 3.80
CA GLY A 123 -41.05 -29.07 4.43
C GLY A 123 -40.25 -29.34 5.71
N PRO A 124 -40.56 -30.42 6.44
CA PRO A 124 -39.90 -30.73 7.70
C PRO A 124 -38.43 -31.15 7.53
N SER A 125 -38.09 -31.79 6.41
CA SER A 125 -36.72 -32.23 6.09
C SER A 125 -36.41 -32.04 4.61
N ALA A 126 -35.48 -31.14 4.30
CA ALA A 126 -34.95 -30.97 2.95
C ALA A 126 -33.42 -30.96 2.95
N ASP A 127 -32.83 -31.86 2.17
CA ASP A 127 -31.40 -31.97 1.92
C ASP A 127 -31.10 -31.54 0.47
N ILE A 128 -30.22 -30.55 0.33
CA ILE A 128 -29.82 -29.98 -0.96
C ILE A 128 -28.30 -30.00 -1.03
N SER A 129 -27.73 -30.86 -1.87
CA SER A 129 -26.27 -31.04 -1.91
C SER A 129 -25.55 -29.87 -2.60
N ALA A 130 -26.17 -29.27 -3.62
CA ALA A 130 -25.64 -28.11 -4.33
C ALA A 130 -26.76 -27.18 -4.81
N ALA A 131 -26.55 -25.87 -4.71
CA ALA A 131 -27.54 -24.89 -5.14
C ALA A 131 -26.90 -23.72 -5.92
N GLN A 132 -27.58 -23.37 -7.02
CA GLN A 132 -27.21 -22.31 -7.94
C GLN A 132 -28.21 -21.16 -7.77
N CYS A 133 -27.95 -20.26 -6.83
CA CYS A 133 -28.89 -19.21 -6.43
C CYS A 133 -28.77 -17.94 -7.27
N GLN A 134 -29.75 -17.05 -7.15
CA GLN A 134 -29.67 -15.71 -7.69
C GLN A 134 -28.66 -14.83 -6.94
N ARG A 135 -28.37 -13.68 -7.54
CA ARG A 135 -27.53 -12.63 -6.97
C ARG A 135 -28.02 -12.24 -5.58
N GLY A 136 -27.12 -12.28 -4.60
CA GLY A 136 -27.41 -12.01 -3.19
C GLY A 136 -28.35 -13.01 -2.50
N GLY A 137 -28.58 -14.17 -3.13
CA GLY A 137 -29.20 -15.31 -2.49
C GLY A 137 -28.19 -16.42 -2.22
N GLY A 138 -28.36 -17.16 -1.15
CA GLY A 138 -27.54 -18.31 -0.78
C GLY A 138 -28.39 -19.46 -0.28
N LEU A 139 -27.82 -20.66 -0.30
CA LEU A 139 -28.40 -21.85 0.29
C LEU A 139 -28.47 -21.68 1.81
N GLN A 140 -29.68 -21.51 2.30
CA GLN A 140 -29.97 -21.26 3.71
C GLN A 140 -31.21 -22.06 4.14
N LYS A 141 -31.37 -22.22 5.45
CA LYS A 141 -32.55 -22.81 6.07
C LYS A 141 -33.21 -21.77 6.97
N SER A 142 -34.45 -21.40 6.67
CA SER A 142 -35.26 -20.46 7.46
C SER A 142 -36.60 -21.12 7.78
N GLY A 143 -36.79 -21.53 9.04
CA GLY A 143 -37.95 -22.32 9.46
C GLY A 143 -38.07 -23.64 8.69
N PHE A 144 -39.18 -23.82 7.96
CA PHE A 144 -39.45 -24.98 7.10
C PHE A 144 -38.94 -24.80 5.66
N GLN A 145 -38.31 -23.68 5.33
CA GLN A 145 -37.81 -23.42 3.98
C GLN A 145 -36.31 -23.68 3.91
N THR A 146 -35.90 -24.57 3.01
CA THR A 146 -34.48 -24.81 2.67
C THR A 146 -34.28 -24.53 1.19
N GLY A 147 -33.38 -23.60 0.85
CA GLY A 147 -33.09 -23.31 -0.55
C GLY A 147 -32.35 -22.00 -0.75
N CYS A 148 -32.46 -21.45 -1.96
CA CYS A 148 -31.87 -20.19 -2.35
C CYS A 148 -32.73 -19.01 -1.85
N LEU A 149 -32.43 -18.58 -0.63
CA LEU A 149 -33.06 -17.44 0.04
C LEU A 149 -32.14 -16.21 -0.05
N LYS A 150 -32.72 -15.00 -0.05
CA LYS A 150 -31.95 -13.76 0.07
C LYS A 150 -31.08 -13.82 1.33
N CYS A 151 -29.83 -13.38 1.26
CA CYS A 151 -28.98 -13.29 2.45
C CYS A 151 -29.63 -12.35 3.48
N GLU A 152 -29.60 -12.76 4.75
CA GLU A 152 -30.13 -11.98 5.85
C GLU A 152 -29.30 -10.70 6.08
N GLU A 153 -29.82 -9.77 6.88
CA GLU A 153 -29.06 -8.57 7.25
C GLU A 153 -27.74 -8.96 7.93
N GLY A 154 -26.64 -8.33 7.51
CA GLY A 154 -25.30 -8.69 7.97
C GLY A 154 -24.70 -9.93 7.29
N GLN A 155 -25.36 -10.47 6.26
CA GLN A 155 -24.81 -11.49 5.38
C GLN A 155 -24.78 -11.03 3.91
N ILE A 156 -23.84 -11.59 3.15
CA ILE A 156 -23.59 -11.23 1.75
C ILE A 156 -23.16 -12.44 0.93
N ARG A 157 -23.45 -12.40 -0.38
CA ARG A 157 -22.86 -13.31 -1.35
C ARG A 157 -22.45 -12.55 -2.61
N LEU A 158 -21.16 -12.29 -2.75
CA LEU A 158 -20.59 -11.62 -3.92
C LEU A 158 -20.17 -12.60 -5.04
N ALA A 159 -19.62 -13.75 -4.67
CA ALA A 159 -19.04 -14.70 -5.60
C ALA A 159 -19.94 -15.93 -5.85
N ALA A 160 -19.83 -16.49 -7.05
CA ALA A 160 -20.48 -17.73 -7.46
C ALA A 160 -20.10 -18.93 -6.58
N ASN A 161 -18.83 -18.96 -6.15
CA ASN A 161 -18.15 -20.14 -5.65
C ASN A 161 -18.62 -20.59 -4.26
N SER A 162 -19.29 -19.73 -3.49
CA SER A 162 -19.96 -20.15 -2.25
C SER A 162 -21.43 -20.39 -2.53
N SER A 163 -21.94 -21.58 -2.24
CA SER A 163 -23.39 -21.84 -2.26
C SER A 163 -24.11 -21.08 -1.14
N HIS A 164 -23.41 -20.79 -0.04
CA HIS A 164 -23.94 -20.16 1.17
C HIS A 164 -23.67 -18.65 1.22
N CYS A 165 -24.53 -17.94 1.95
CA CYS A 165 -24.28 -16.56 2.36
C CYS A 165 -23.16 -16.53 3.40
N GLN A 166 -22.28 -15.54 3.30
CA GLN A 166 -21.18 -15.33 4.24
C GLN A 166 -21.51 -14.14 5.14
N PRO A 167 -21.04 -14.12 6.40
CA PRO A 167 -21.17 -12.92 7.22
C PRO A 167 -20.44 -11.75 6.56
N CYS A 168 -21.01 -10.55 6.68
CA CYS A 168 -20.33 -9.32 6.28
C CYS A 168 -19.03 -9.15 7.08
N PRO A 169 -17.95 -8.63 6.46
CA PRO A 169 -16.70 -8.42 7.18
C PRO A 169 -16.90 -7.42 8.32
N SER A 170 -16.58 -7.84 9.54
CA SER A 170 -16.62 -7.00 10.73
C SER A 170 -15.29 -6.24 10.86
N ILE A 171 -15.22 -5.02 10.34
CA ILE A 171 -14.04 -4.15 10.50
C ILE A 171 -14.21 -3.35 11.80
N PRO A 172 -13.39 -3.55 12.85
CA PRO A 172 -13.67 -3.05 14.19
C PRO A 172 -13.82 -1.52 14.33
N THR A 173 -13.19 -0.76 13.41
CA THR A 173 -13.09 0.69 13.51
C THR A 173 -13.82 1.44 12.40
N ALA A 174 -14.51 0.74 11.49
CA ALA A 174 -15.14 1.37 10.35
C ALA A 174 -16.47 0.69 10.00
N ALA A 175 -17.50 1.50 9.79
CA ALA A 175 -18.79 1.00 9.31
C ALA A 175 -18.62 0.47 7.88
N VAL A 176 -18.89 -0.82 7.70
CA VAL A 176 -18.93 -1.46 6.39
C VAL A 176 -20.35 -1.38 5.87
N GLY A 177 -20.54 -0.75 4.72
CA GLY A 177 -21.83 -0.81 4.03
C GLY A 177 -21.96 -2.19 3.39
N CYS A 178 -22.84 -3.04 3.89
CA CYS A 178 -22.98 -4.41 3.40
C CYS A 178 -24.46 -4.74 3.20
N ASP A 179 -24.82 -5.05 1.97
CA ASP A 179 -26.12 -5.60 1.57
C ASP A 179 -25.90 -6.97 0.95
N SER A 180 -26.97 -7.73 0.72
CA SER A 180 -26.88 -9.08 0.15
C SER A 180 -26.16 -9.13 -1.20
N THR A 181 -26.13 -8.03 -1.95
CA THR A 181 -25.55 -7.94 -3.30
C THR A 181 -24.41 -6.93 -3.47
N GLU A 182 -24.12 -6.11 -2.46
CA GLU A 182 -23.17 -5.00 -2.57
C GLU A 182 -22.34 -4.87 -1.29
N LEU A 183 -21.04 -4.60 -1.44
CA LEU A 183 -20.10 -4.38 -0.33
C LEU A 183 -19.33 -3.08 -0.57
N LYS A 184 -19.49 -2.13 0.35
CA LYS A 184 -18.75 -0.88 0.42
C LYS A 184 -17.66 -1.00 1.49
N VAL A 185 -16.43 -1.12 1.02
CA VAL A 185 -15.22 -1.17 1.85
C VAL A 185 -14.77 0.25 2.16
N PRO A 186 -14.56 0.61 3.44
CA PRO A 186 -14.15 1.97 3.82
C PRO A 186 -12.69 2.28 3.41
N PRO A 187 -12.32 3.58 3.30
CA PRO A 187 -10.94 3.99 3.05
C PRO A 187 -9.95 3.44 4.06
N GLY A 188 -8.74 3.11 3.60
CA GLY A 188 -7.69 2.48 4.40
C GLY A 188 -7.80 0.96 4.53
N TYR A 189 -8.81 0.34 3.92
CA TYR A 189 -9.06 -1.10 3.97
C TYR A 189 -9.22 -1.71 2.59
N MET A 190 -8.92 -3.01 2.52
CA MET A 190 -9.10 -3.87 1.36
C MET A 190 -9.68 -5.21 1.82
N VAL A 191 -10.49 -5.86 0.98
CA VAL A 191 -11.03 -7.20 1.22
C VAL A 191 -10.60 -8.12 0.08
N ASN A 192 -10.29 -9.38 0.39
CA ASN A 192 -10.05 -10.39 -0.62
C ASN A 192 -11.37 -10.80 -1.29
N THR A 193 -11.48 -10.63 -2.60
CA THR A 193 -12.72 -10.91 -3.34
C THR A 193 -13.08 -12.39 -3.38
N THR A 194 -12.13 -13.29 -3.10
CA THR A 194 -12.39 -14.75 -3.04
C THR A 194 -12.79 -15.21 -1.64
N ASN A 195 -12.37 -14.50 -0.59
CA ASN A 195 -12.71 -14.80 0.79
C ASN A 195 -12.97 -13.49 1.55
N LEU A 196 -14.25 -13.14 1.74
CA LEU A 196 -14.63 -11.86 2.35
C LEU A 196 -14.26 -11.75 3.83
N THR A 197 -13.95 -12.87 4.48
CA THR A 197 -13.40 -12.88 5.84
C THR A 197 -11.95 -12.40 5.88
N ASP A 198 -11.23 -12.50 4.75
CA ASP A 198 -9.87 -12.02 4.62
C ASP A 198 -9.88 -10.54 4.23
N TRP A 199 -9.81 -9.67 5.23
CA TRP A 199 -9.60 -8.25 5.03
C TRP A 199 -8.20 -7.81 5.48
N TYR A 200 -7.79 -6.66 4.98
CA TYR A 200 -6.48 -6.06 5.19
C TYR A 200 -6.62 -4.57 5.47
N ARG A 201 -5.90 -4.08 6.49
CA ARG A 201 -5.59 -2.67 6.68
C ARG A 201 -4.40 -2.31 5.80
N CYS A 202 -4.52 -1.20 5.09
CA CYS A 202 -3.46 -0.69 4.26
C CYS A 202 -2.45 0.09 5.10
N PRO A 203 -1.15 -0.26 5.03
CA PRO A 203 -0.11 0.48 5.74
C PRO A 203 -0.04 1.95 5.33
N ASN A 204 -0.31 2.24 4.06
CA ASN A 204 -0.48 3.60 3.54
C ASN A 204 -1.95 3.80 3.18
N THR A 205 -2.70 4.53 4.01
CA THR A 205 -4.14 4.74 3.77
C THR A 205 -4.42 5.46 2.44
N ALA A 206 -3.45 6.23 1.94
CA ALA A 206 -3.52 6.91 0.65
C ALA A 206 -3.65 5.97 -0.54
N THR A 207 -3.11 4.76 -0.44
CA THR A 207 -3.09 3.79 -1.54
C THR A 207 -4.37 2.96 -1.56
N CYS A 208 -5.23 3.12 -0.55
CA CYS A 208 -6.48 2.40 -0.37
C CYS A 208 -7.64 3.38 -0.18
N PRO A 209 -8.27 3.85 -1.26
CA PRO A 209 -9.46 4.70 -1.15
C PRO A 209 -10.69 3.96 -0.61
N GLY A 210 -10.55 2.66 -0.31
CA GLY A 210 -11.68 1.75 -0.09
C GLY A 210 -12.20 1.25 -1.44
N GLY A 211 -13.30 0.52 -1.43
CA GLY A 211 -13.80 -0.09 -2.65
C GLY A 211 -15.30 -0.32 -2.62
N PHE A 212 -15.83 -0.61 -3.80
CA PHE A 212 -17.24 -0.93 -3.97
C PHE A 212 -17.35 -2.16 -4.85
N LEU A 213 -17.81 -3.25 -4.25
CA LEU A 213 -17.95 -4.55 -4.88
C LEU A 213 -19.43 -4.86 -5.07
N LYS A 214 -19.76 -5.38 -6.24
CA LYS A 214 -21.09 -5.86 -6.59
C LYS A 214 -21.01 -7.33 -6.95
N ALA A 215 -22.02 -8.08 -6.54
CA ALA A 215 -22.16 -9.45 -7.02
C ALA A 215 -22.30 -9.47 -8.55
N GLY A 216 -21.73 -10.47 -9.21
CA GLY A 216 -21.74 -10.61 -10.67
C GLY A 216 -23.16 -10.56 -11.28
N ARG A 217 -23.29 -10.15 -12.53
CA ARG A 217 -24.60 -10.02 -13.21
C ARG A 217 -25.21 -11.39 -13.49
N LYS A 218 -24.39 -12.32 -13.96
CA LYS A 218 -24.70 -13.74 -14.06
C LYS A 218 -24.01 -14.47 -12.92
N LEU A 219 -24.51 -15.64 -12.59
CA LEU A 219 -23.93 -16.39 -11.49
C LEU A 219 -22.49 -16.79 -11.75
N GLU A 220 -22.11 -17.10 -12.99
CA GLU A 220 -20.74 -17.48 -13.34
C GLU A 220 -19.79 -16.28 -13.46
N ASP A 221 -20.32 -15.05 -13.41
CA ASP A 221 -19.50 -13.86 -13.52
C ASP A 221 -18.68 -13.67 -12.23
N ALA A 222 -17.45 -13.21 -12.39
CA ALA A 222 -16.63 -12.76 -11.28
C ALA A 222 -17.29 -11.57 -10.56
N VAL A 223 -16.89 -11.33 -9.31
CA VAL A 223 -17.31 -10.16 -8.53
C VAL A 223 -17.00 -8.89 -9.35
N GLU A 224 -18.02 -8.05 -9.56
CA GLU A 224 -17.90 -6.80 -10.29
C GLU A 224 -17.28 -5.76 -9.35
N VAL A 225 -16.00 -5.45 -9.56
CA VAL A 225 -15.28 -4.40 -8.84
C VAL A 225 -15.65 -3.05 -9.46
N VAL A 226 -16.67 -2.39 -8.92
CA VAL A 226 -17.14 -1.09 -9.42
C VAL A 226 -16.15 0.02 -9.10
N GLN A 227 -15.58 -0.02 -7.89
CA GLN A 227 -14.50 0.86 -7.48
C GLN A 227 -13.35 0.00 -6.96
N PRO A 228 -12.14 0.10 -7.55
CA PRO A 228 -10.98 -0.67 -7.11
C PRO A 228 -10.57 -0.25 -5.70
N MET A 229 -10.17 -1.24 -4.89
CA MET A 229 -9.71 -1.02 -3.51
C MET A 229 -8.33 -0.38 -3.43
N CYS A 230 -7.56 -0.43 -4.51
CA CYS A 230 -6.23 0.17 -4.63
C CYS A 230 -6.25 1.34 -5.62
N VAL A 231 -5.47 2.39 -5.33
CA VAL A 231 -5.16 3.43 -6.30
C VAL A 231 -4.37 2.84 -7.47
N LEU A 232 -4.51 3.43 -8.66
CA LEU A 232 -3.72 3.08 -9.84
C LEU A 232 -2.22 3.00 -9.50
N GLY A 233 -1.60 1.89 -9.89
CA GLY A 233 -0.18 1.63 -9.63
C GLY A 233 0.11 0.77 -8.41
N TYR A 234 -0.92 0.43 -7.63
CA TYR A 234 -0.82 -0.45 -6.48
C TYR A 234 -1.69 -1.70 -6.65
N GLU A 235 -1.22 -2.83 -6.15
CA GLU A 235 -1.91 -4.12 -6.18
C GLU A 235 -1.54 -5.00 -4.97
N GLY A 236 -2.18 -6.17 -4.88
CA GLY A 236 -1.94 -7.16 -3.83
C GLY A 236 -2.51 -6.79 -2.46
N PRO A 237 -2.29 -7.64 -1.44
CA PRO A 237 -2.84 -7.45 -0.10
C PRO A 237 -2.40 -6.12 0.53
N GLY A 238 -3.36 -5.30 0.96
CA GLY A 238 -3.09 -3.98 1.53
C GLY A 238 -2.54 -2.94 0.54
N CYS A 239 -2.67 -3.20 -0.77
CA CYS A 239 -2.16 -2.34 -1.84
C CYS A 239 -0.67 -2.01 -1.65
N MET A 240 0.10 -3.05 -1.32
CA MET A 240 1.50 -2.99 -0.93
C MET A 240 2.47 -3.45 -2.02
N ARG A 241 1.98 -3.83 -3.21
CA ARG A 241 2.84 -4.15 -4.35
C ARG A 241 2.61 -3.12 -5.44
N CYS A 242 3.66 -2.76 -6.16
CA CYS A 242 3.50 -1.92 -7.35
C CYS A 242 2.94 -2.77 -8.49
N ALA A 243 1.91 -2.27 -9.16
CA ALA A 243 1.33 -2.89 -10.34
C ALA A 243 2.33 -2.92 -11.51
N ALA A 244 2.01 -3.68 -12.55
CA ALA A 244 2.76 -3.64 -13.81
C ALA A 244 2.87 -2.19 -14.33
N GLU A 245 4.04 -1.82 -14.86
CA GLU A 245 4.44 -0.44 -15.24
C GLU A 245 4.79 0.51 -14.10
N PHE A 246 4.68 0.10 -12.83
CA PHE A 246 5.03 0.92 -11.67
C PHE A 246 6.22 0.32 -10.94
N ALA A 247 6.95 1.17 -10.22
CA ALA A 247 8.07 0.76 -9.40
C ALA A 247 8.15 1.57 -8.11
N TRP A 248 8.86 1.04 -7.13
CA TRP A 248 9.10 1.73 -5.87
C TRP A 248 9.90 3.02 -6.06
N ALA A 249 9.49 4.09 -5.38
CA ALA A 249 10.21 5.35 -5.37
C ALA A 249 11.57 5.21 -4.68
N ASP A 250 12.59 5.92 -5.18
CA ASP A 250 13.90 5.96 -4.53
C ASP A 250 13.88 6.73 -3.21
N SER A 251 12.81 7.45 -2.86
CA SER A 251 12.68 8.23 -1.64
C SER A 251 11.99 7.46 -0.50
N THR A 252 11.10 6.52 -0.82
CA THR A 252 10.32 5.75 0.18
C THR A 252 9.95 4.37 -0.36
N ALA A 253 10.04 3.36 0.50
CA ALA A 253 9.69 1.98 0.16
C ALA A 253 8.17 1.76 0.05
N MET A 254 7.32 2.77 0.27
CA MET A 254 5.85 2.62 0.30
C MET A 254 5.13 3.36 -0.83
N GLN A 255 5.88 4.00 -1.75
CA GLN A 255 5.33 4.77 -2.85
C GLN A 255 5.65 4.10 -4.18
N CYS A 256 4.62 3.87 -4.99
CA CYS A 256 4.75 3.38 -6.35
C CYS A 256 4.67 4.57 -7.31
N ILE A 257 5.63 4.64 -8.22
CA ILE A 257 5.69 5.67 -9.26
C ILE A 257 5.59 4.99 -10.63
N ARG A 258 4.91 5.65 -11.57
CA ARG A 258 4.76 5.13 -12.93
C ARG A 258 6.09 5.23 -13.66
N CYS A 259 6.54 4.11 -14.23
CA CYS A 259 7.73 4.10 -15.07
C CYS A 259 7.45 4.76 -16.42
N SER A 260 8.33 5.67 -16.83
CA SER A 260 8.20 6.30 -18.14
C SER A 260 8.43 5.31 -19.27
N THR A 261 7.47 5.25 -20.20
CA THR A 261 7.55 4.44 -21.42
C THR A 261 8.47 5.09 -22.46
N SER A 262 8.67 6.41 -22.41
CA SER A 262 9.55 7.14 -23.34
C SER A 262 11.02 6.79 -23.10
N GLN A 263 11.75 6.43 -24.16
CA GLN A 263 13.20 6.17 -24.08
C GLN A 263 13.96 7.44 -23.68
N TRP A 264 13.54 8.60 -24.19
CA TRP A 264 14.16 9.88 -23.91
C TRP A 264 14.10 10.22 -22.43
N GLU A 265 12.95 10.00 -21.79
CA GLU A 265 12.78 10.21 -20.35
C GLU A 265 13.68 9.29 -19.53
N VAL A 266 13.81 8.03 -19.94
CA VAL A 266 14.74 7.09 -19.27
C VAL A 266 16.19 7.53 -19.42
N VAL A 267 16.61 8.00 -20.60
CA VAL A 267 17.95 8.56 -20.80
C VAL A 267 18.15 9.80 -19.94
N ARG A 268 17.17 10.70 -19.90
CA ARG A 268 17.19 11.89 -19.04
C ARG A 268 17.33 11.52 -17.57
N PHE A 269 16.59 10.53 -17.09
CA PHE A 269 16.68 10.04 -15.72
C PHE A 269 18.01 9.36 -15.41
N ALA A 270 18.54 8.55 -16.32
CA ALA A 270 19.86 7.96 -16.16
C ALA A 270 20.96 9.03 -16.13
N LEU A 271 20.92 10.01 -17.04
CA LEU A 271 21.85 11.14 -17.06
C LEU A 271 21.74 11.98 -15.80
N PHE A 272 20.53 12.26 -15.33
CA PHE A 272 20.31 12.98 -14.09
C PHE A 272 20.86 12.21 -12.88
N TYR A 273 20.62 10.90 -12.80
CA TYR A 273 21.16 10.04 -11.75
C TYR A 273 22.70 10.06 -11.75
N LEU A 274 23.33 9.91 -12.92
CA LEU A 274 24.79 9.96 -13.08
C LEU A 274 25.31 11.35 -12.71
N ALA A 275 24.74 12.42 -13.28
CA ALA A 275 25.16 13.80 -13.04
C ALA A 275 25.05 14.18 -11.57
N LYS A 276 24.03 13.69 -10.85
CA LYS A 276 23.84 13.87 -9.42
C LYS A 276 24.97 13.22 -8.62
N GLN A 277 25.24 11.93 -8.83
CA GLN A 277 26.30 11.21 -8.12
C GLN A 277 27.69 11.78 -8.43
N MET A 278 27.95 12.09 -9.71
CA MET A 278 29.19 12.72 -10.15
C MET A 278 29.33 14.13 -9.59
N GLY A 279 28.28 14.95 -9.60
CA GLY A 279 28.31 16.33 -9.11
C GLY A 279 28.62 16.39 -7.62
N LEU A 280 27.92 15.58 -6.82
CA LEU A 280 28.21 15.46 -5.39
C LEU A 280 29.64 15.00 -5.14
N PHE A 281 30.08 13.94 -5.83
CA PHE A 281 31.42 13.41 -5.68
C PHE A 281 32.50 14.42 -6.09
N MET A 282 32.38 15.02 -7.28
CA MET A 282 33.34 15.98 -7.80
C MET A 282 33.39 17.25 -6.95
N SER A 283 32.25 17.71 -6.43
CA SER A 283 32.23 18.83 -5.48
C SER A 283 32.98 18.48 -4.19
N ALA A 284 32.74 17.30 -3.62
CA ALA A 284 33.46 16.86 -2.42
C ALA A 284 34.96 16.70 -2.67
N VAL A 285 35.35 16.06 -3.78
CA VAL A 285 36.76 15.93 -4.18
C VAL A 285 37.41 17.29 -4.38
N ALA A 286 36.79 18.18 -5.16
CA ALA A 286 37.32 19.51 -5.43
C ALA A 286 37.48 20.34 -4.15
N THR A 287 36.55 20.21 -3.20
CA THR A 287 36.64 20.96 -1.95
C THR A 287 37.74 20.40 -1.05
N VAL A 288 37.91 19.07 -1.00
CA VAL A 288 39.01 18.42 -0.25
C VAL A 288 40.38 18.68 -0.87
N THR A 289 40.52 18.67 -2.20
CA THR A 289 41.81 18.83 -2.89
C THR A 289 42.26 20.29 -2.98
N ASN A 290 41.34 21.24 -3.05
CA ASN A 290 41.66 22.67 -3.13
C ASN A 290 41.72 23.36 -1.77
N ALA A 291 41.64 22.60 -0.67
CA ALA A 291 41.69 23.13 0.68
C ALA A 291 43.02 23.85 0.97
N LYS A 292 43.03 25.18 0.87
CA LYS A 292 44.15 26.02 1.34
C LYS A 292 44.02 26.26 2.85
N ARG A 293 45.17 26.46 3.50
CA ARG A 293 45.32 26.42 4.96
C ARG A 293 44.51 27.49 5.72
N ASP A 294 44.14 28.62 5.10
CA ASP A 294 43.78 29.80 5.90
C ASP A 294 42.38 30.43 5.72
N LYS A 295 41.57 30.16 4.68
CA LYS A 295 40.21 30.78 4.57
C LYS A 295 39.23 30.00 3.70
N ASN A 296 38.46 29.08 4.29
CA ASN A 296 37.37 28.38 3.61
C ASN A 296 36.03 28.56 4.36
N ASN A 297 35.52 29.78 4.38
CA ASN A 297 34.20 30.10 4.93
C ASN A 297 33.10 29.36 4.14
N SER A 298 33.25 29.26 2.82
CA SER A 298 32.30 28.59 1.91
C SER A 298 32.12 27.11 2.25
N SER A 299 33.19 26.41 2.64
CA SER A 299 33.14 25.00 3.05
C SER A 299 32.30 24.80 4.32
N ALA A 300 32.48 25.65 5.34
CA ALA A 300 31.68 25.59 6.56
C ALA A 300 30.19 25.79 6.25
N MET A 301 29.85 26.79 5.43
CA MET A 301 28.46 27.08 5.06
C MET A 301 27.83 25.96 4.23
N LEU A 302 28.55 25.41 3.25
CA LEU A 302 28.09 24.27 2.45
C LEU A 302 27.78 23.06 3.34
N ASN A 303 28.64 22.82 4.32
CA ASN A 303 28.49 21.76 5.29
C ASN A 303 27.24 21.90 6.17
N GLN A 304 26.93 23.12 6.60
CA GLN A 304 25.73 23.47 7.37
C GLN A 304 24.47 23.39 6.50
N LEU A 305 24.52 23.88 5.26
CA LEU A 305 23.42 23.78 4.29
C LEU A 305 23.02 22.33 4.04
N MET A 306 23.99 21.43 3.79
CA MET A 306 23.70 20.00 3.58
C MET A 306 23.04 19.35 4.80
N ALA A 307 23.44 19.74 6.02
CA ALA A 307 22.86 19.23 7.25
C ALA A 307 21.42 19.73 7.45
N PHE A 308 21.17 21.02 7.22
CA PHE A 308 19.83 21.60 7.28
C PHE A 308 18.91 21.01 6.22
N ALA A 309 19.37 20.90 4.97
CA ALA A 309 18.62 20.31 3.87
C ALA A 309 18.22 18.85 4.15
N ALA A 310 19.02 18.11 4.94
CA ALA A 310 18.69 16.77 5.40
C ALA A 310 17.40 16.71 6.21
N VAL A 311 17.25 17.64 7.17
CA VAL A 311 16.04 17.73 7.99
C VAL A 311 14.88 18.30 7.18
N ALA A 312 15.12 19.38 6.44
CA ALA A 312 14.11 20.07 5.66
C ALA A 312 13.41 19.12 4.67
N SER A 313 14.16 18.24 4.01
CA SER A 313 13.61 17.23 3.11
C SER A 313 12.68 16.24 3.80
N VAL A 314 13.04 15.77 5.00
CA VAL A 314 12.19 14.86 5.78
C VAL A 314 10.91 15.57 6.22
N ALA A 315 11.01 16.81 6.69
CA ALA A 315 9.87 17.61 7.09
C ALA A 315 8.92 17.91 5.91
N MET A 316 9.47 18.25 4.74
CA MET A 316 8.71 18.48 3.51
C MET A 316 8.01 17.21 3.04
N SER A 317 8.73 16.07 3.01
CA SER A 317 8.13 14.77 2.70
C SER A 317 6.99 14.43 3.67
N GLY A 318 7.16 14.74 4.95
CA GLY A 318 6.12 14.68 5.98
C GLY A 318 4.88 15.50 5.63
N ALA A 319 5.10 16.78 5.35
CA ALA A 319 4.05 17.73 5.02
C ALA A 319 3.30 17.36 3.73
N MET A 320 4.01 16.93 2.69
CA MET A 320 3.42 16.57 1.38
C MET A 320 2.58 15.28 1.43
N GLN A 321 2.75 14.43 2.44
CA GLN A 321 1.96 13.20 2.58
C GLN A 321 0.63 13.41 3.33
N THR A 322 0.41 14.60 3.88
CA THR A 322 -0.83 14.95 4.59
C THR A 322 -2.03 15.02 3.64
N GLY A 323 -3.22 14.72 4.15
CA GLY A 323 -4.49 14.92 3.44
C GLY A 323 -4.70 16.39 3.08
N ALA A 324 -4.26 17.30 3.95
CA ALA A 324 -4.23 18.73 3.71
C ALA A 324 -3.52 19.12 2.40
N PHE A 325 -2.31 18.59 2.20
CA PHE A 325 -1.52 18.86 0.99
C PHE A 325 -2.22 18.33 -0.27
N ARG A 326 -2.81 17.14 -0.21
CA ARG A 326 -3.58 16.58 -1.34
C ARG A 326 -4.81 17.42 -1.66
N HIS A 327 -5.55 17.83 -0.64
CA HIS A 327 -6.71 18.69 -0.85
C HIS A 327 -6.31 20.04 -1.47
N LEU A 328 -5.17 20.60 -1.07
CA LEU A 328 -4.58 21.79 -1.66
C LEU A 328 -4.11 21.57 -3.10
N GLN A 329 -3.58 20.37 -3.41
CA GLN A 329 -3.22 19.96 -4.76
C GLN A 329 -4.44 19.87 -5.69
N GLU A 330 -5.53 19.31 -5.21
CA GLU A 330 -6.80 19.19 -5.96
C GLU A 330 -7.51 20.55 -6.13
N SER A 331 -7.56 21.36 -5.08
CA SER A 331 -8.28 22.65 -5.10
C SER A 331 -7.50 23.80 -5.73
N ALA A 332 -6.17 23.79 -5.63
CA ALA A 332 -5.31 24.91 -6.01
C ALA A 332 -4.02 24.43 -6.71
N HIS A 333 -4.16 23.80 -7.87
CA HIS A 333 -3.03 23.23 -8.64
C HIS A 333 -1.84 24.20 -8.81
N ARG A 334 -2.07 25.51 -9.03
CA ARG A 334 -1.00 26.52 -9.13
C ARG A 334 -0.20 26.64 -7.84
N LEU A 335 -0.87 26.67 -6.68
CA LEU A 335 -0.21 26.76 -5.39
C LEU A 335 0.58 25.48 -5.09
N ALA A 336 0.02 24.31 -5.38
CA ALA A 336 0.74 23.04 -5.21
C ALA A 336 2.00 22.96 -6.10
N SER A 337 1.93 23.40 -7.36
CA SER A 337 3.12 23.47 -8.21
C SER A 337 4.19 24.44 -7.69
N LEU A 338 3.77 25.52 -7.03
CA LEU A 338 4.70 26.43 -6.35
C LEU A 338 5.35 25.76 -5.15
N LEU A 339 4.59 25.04 -4.32
CA LEU A 339 5.13 24.27 -3.19
C LEU A 339 6.11 23.17 -3.65
N GLU A 340 5.82 22.48 -4.76
CA GLU A 340 6.75 21.52 -5.37
C GLU A 340 8.03 22.22 -5.85
N SER A 341 7.93 23.42 -6.44
CA SER A 341 9.12 24.19 -6.86
C SER A 341 10.00 24.64 -5.68
N LEU A 342 9.40 24.84 -4.49
CA LEU A 342 10.13 25.18 -3.27
C LEU A 342 10.98 24.01 -2.75
N GLU A 343 10.76 22.78 -3.22
CA GLU A 343 11.57 21.62 -2.87
C GLU A 343 12.92 21.59 -3.63
N LEU A 344 13.00 22.24 -4.79
CA LEU A 344 14.18 22.20 -5.66
C LEU A 344 15.49 22.64 -4.95
N PRO A 345 15.52 23.75 -4.17
CA PRO A 345 16.73 24.14 -3.43
C PRO A 345 17.17 23.10 -2.40
N ILE A 346 16.20 22.43 -1.74
CA ILE A 346 16.46 21.38 -0.74
C ILE A 346 17.03 20.14 -1.44
N ALA A 347 16.43 19.74 -2.56
CA ALA A 347 16.89 18.62 -3.38
C ALA A 347 18.32 18.83 -3.90
N LEU A 348 18.62 20.04 -4.39
CA LEU A 348 19.95 20.44 -4.84
C LEU A 348 20.96 20.40 -3.68
N ALA A 349 20.58 20.92 -2.51
CA ALA A 349 21.45 20.96 -1.33
C ALA A 349 21.75 19.58 -0.75
N GLN A 350 20.77 18.68 -0.70
CA GLN A 350 21.03 17.29 -0.27
C GLN A 350 21.77 16.47 -1.33
N GLY A 351 21.71 16.91 -2.59
CA GLY A 351 21.99 16.06 -3.75
C GLY A 351 21.21 14.75 -3.70
N GLN A 352 20.00 14.78 -3.16
CA GLN A 352 19.01 13.71 -3.23
C GLN A 352 17.88 14.16 -4.15
N SER A 353 17.37 13.24 -4.95
CA SER A 353 16.27 13.53 -5.87
C SER A 353 14.98 13.37 -5.08
N THR A 354 14.39 14.48 -4.67
CA THR A 354 13.13 14.48 -3.93
C THR A 354 11.92 14.36 -4.85
N GLY A 355 12.08 14.67 -6.14
CA GLY A 355 11.02 14.57 -7.13
C GLY A 355 10.50 13.14 -7.27
N ALA A 356 9.19 12.98 -7.06
CA ALA A 356 8.41 11.75 -7.14
C ALA A 356 8.39 11.04 -8.52
N GLN A 357 9.32 11.37 -9.42
CA GLN A 357 9.31 10.90 -10.81
C GLN A 357 10.50 9.99 -11.16
N VAL A 358 11.52 9.86 -10.31
CA VAL A 358 12.69 9.03 -10.62
C VAL A 358 12.77 7.83 -9.69
N SER A 359 12.78 6.63 -10.28
CA SER A 359 12.99 5.37 -9.61
C SER A 359 14.08 4.59 -10.34
N SER A 360 15.14 4.25 -9.60
CA SER A 360 16.18 3.34 -10.06
C SER A 360 15.62 1.96 -10.41
N HIS A 361 14.54 1.54 -9.76
CA HIS A 361 13.82 0.31 -10.08
C HIS A 361 13.13 0.37 -11.45
N CYS A 362 12.62 1.53 -11.87
CA CYS A 362 12.13 1.70 -13.25
C CYS A 362 13.24 1.53 -14.29
N LEU A 363 14.45 2.06 -14.01
CA LEU A 363 15.60 1.93 -14.91
C LEU A 363 16.03 0.47 -15.09
N LEU A 364 16.00 -0.32 -14.00
CA LEU A 364 16.38 -1.73 -14.02
C LEU A 364 15.30 -2.64 -14.64
N SER A 365 14.03 -2.41 -14.28
CA SER A 365 12.90 -3.18 -14.83
C SER A 365 12.83 -3.09 -16.36
N ARG A 366 13.14 -1.91 -16.93
CA ARG A 366 13.19 -1.72 -18.39
C ARG A 366 14.30 -2.53 -19.08
N ARG A 367 15.35 -2.90 -18.35
CA ARG A 367 16.41 -3.78 -18.86
C ARG A 367 16.13 -5.27 -18.66
N GLY A 368 14.94 -5.63 -18.17
CA GLY A 368 14.58 -7.01 -17.86
C GLY A 368 15.37 -7.59 -16.68
N LEU A 369 15.98 -6.74 -15.85
CA LEU A 369 16.60 -7.15 -14.60
C LEU A 369 15.53 -7.22 -13.51
N ASP A 370 15.66 -8.20 -12.61
CA ASP A 370 14.76 -8.34 -11.47
C ASP A 370 14.72 -7.03 -10.68
N GLY A 371 13.53 -6.47 -10.53
CA GLY A 371 13.26 -5.27 -9.73
C GLY A 371 13.43 -5.47 -8.23
N SER A 372 14.13 -6.52 -7.78
CA SER A 372 14.36 -6.71 -6.35
C SER A 372 15.10 -5.49 -5.78
N PHE A 373 14.80 -5.11 -4.54
CA PHE A 373 15.51 -4.05 -3.83
C PHE A 373 17.03 -4.34 -3.78
N VAL A 374 17.43 -5.62 -3.76
CA VAL A 374 18.83 -6.05 -3.81
C VAL A 374 19.50 -5.60 -5.10
N THR A 375 18.88 -5.87 -6.25
CA THR A 375 19.41 -5.45 -7.56
C THR A 375 19.55 -3.93 -7.64
N VAL A 376 18.53 -3.20 -7.15
CA VAL A 376 18.54 -1.73 -7.06
C VAL A 376 19.68 -1.24 -6.17
N HIS A 377 19.84 -1.83 -4.99
CA HIS A 377 20.89 -1.47 -4.03
C HIS A 377 22.28 -1.68 -4.63
N TRP A 378 22.52 -2.82 -5.30
CA TRP A 378 23.79 -3.07 -5.99
C TRP A 378 24.04 -2.07 -7.11
N ALA A 379 23.06 -1.87 -8.01
CA ALA A 379 23.19 -0.93 -9.11
C ALA A 379 23.49 0.50 -8.63
N THR A 380 22.84 0.92 -7.54
CA THR A 380 23.07 2.25 -6.96
C THR A 380 24.39 2.38 -6.19
N SER A 381 24.96 1.27 -5.73
CA SER A 381 26.23 1.24 -4.97
C SER A 381 27.48 1.08 -5.85
N ILE A 382 27.37 0.47 -7.04
CA ILE A 382 28.51 0.22 -7.94
C ILE A 382 29.19 1.52 -8.35
N LEU A 383 28.42 2.54 -8.74
CA LEU A 383 29.00 3.80 -9.20
C LEU A 383 29.74 4.56 -8.08
N PRO A 384 29.16 4.77 -6.89
CA PRO A 384 29.90 5.25 -5.72
C PRO A 384 31.18 4.46 -5.43
N ALA A 385 31.10 3.12 -5.42
CA ALA A 385 32.26 2.27 -5.15
C ALA A 385 33.37 2.47 -6.19
N PHE A 386 33.00 2.53 -7.47
CA PHE A 386 33.93 2.79 -8.57
C PHE A 386 34.59 4.17 -8.45
N LEU A 387 33.82 5.21 -8.11
CA LEU A 387 34.35 6.56 -7.88
C LEU A 387 35.31 6.62 -6.70
N VAL A 388 34.98 5.97 -5.59
CA VAL A 388 35.87 5.87 -4.42
C VAL A 388 37.13 5.09 -4.77
N ALA A 389 37.03 4.02 -5.57
CA ALA A 389 38.19 3.26 -6.04
C ALA A 389 39.11 4.10 -6.95
N ILE A 390 38.56 4.92 -7.86
CA ILE A 390 39.34 5.87 -8.67
C ILE A 390 40.05 6.88 -7.76
N LEU A 391 39.35 7.43 -6.76
CA LEU A 391 39.94 8.39 -5.84
C LEU A 391 41.03 7.77 -4.97
N LEU A 392 40.84 6.51 -4.56
CA LEU A 392 41.84 5.73 -3.83
C LEU A 392 43.11 5.57 -4.66
N ALA A 393 42.98 5.23 -5.94
CA ALA A 393 44.12 5.11 -6.85
C ALA A 393 44.78 6.47 -7.14
N ALA A 394 44.00 7.53 -7.30
CA ALA A 394 44.50 8.84 -7.73
C ALA A 394 45.05 9.72 -6.59
N LYS A 395 44.48 9.62 -5.38
CA LYS A 395 44.76 10.52 -4.25
C LYS A 395 45.11 9.80 -2.95
N GLY A 396 45.06 8.47 -2.92
CA GLY A 396 45.39 7.65 -1.76
C GLY A 396 44.22 7.43 -0.81
N LEU A 397 44.45 6.55 0.18
CA LEU A 397 43.41 6.02 1.07
C LEU A 397 42.72 7.08 1.92
N GLY A 398 43.47 8.01 2.51
CA GLY A 398 42.90 9.03 3.41
C GLY A 398 41.84 9.90 2.73
N VAL A 399 42.15 10.41 1.53
CA VAL A 399 41.21 11.23 0.74
C VAL A 399 39.98 10.41 0.33
N ALA A 400 40.20 9.19 -0.14
CA ALA A 400 39.13 8.31 -0.60
C ALA A 400 38.17 7.92 0.54
N VAL A 401 38.69 7.61 1.73
CA VAL A 401 37.89 7.32 2.93
C VAL A 401 37.11 8.56 3.34
N VAL A 402 37.75 9.72 3.47
CA VAL A 402 37.09 10.96 3.89
C VAL A 402 35.93 11.33 2.95
N VAL A 403 36.16 11.32 1.64
CA VAL A 403 35.13 11.65 0.65
C VAL A 403 34.06 10.57 0.59
N GLY A 404 34.45 9.29 0.47
CA GLY A 404 33.50 8.19 0.32
C GLY A 404 32.58 8.03 1.53
N VAL A 405 33.14 8.12 2.74
CA VAL A 405 32.39 8.01 4.00
C VAL A 405 31.39 9.16 4.16
N ASN A 406 31.77 10.41 3.87
CA ASN A 406 30.87 11.55 4.06
C ASN A 406 29.79 11.70 2.99
N VAL A 407 30.11 11.32 1.76
CA VAL A 407 29.23 11.51 0.61
C VAL A 407 28.26 10.34 0.48
N PHE A 408 28.76 9.10 0.48
CA PHE A 408 27.96 7.93 0.07
C PHE A 408 27.45 7.07 1.22
N LEU A 409 28.20 6.97 2.32
CA LEU A 409 27.85 6.06 3.42
C LEU A 409 26.47 6.35 4.05
N PRO A 410 26.04 7.60 4.27
CA PRO A 410 24.69 7.87 4.78
C PRO A 410 23.57 7.36 3.86
N ALA A 411 23.73 7.52 2.55
CA ALA A 411 22.76 7.03 1.57
C ALA A 411 22.75 5.49 1.51
N PHE A 412 23.93 4.87 1.61
CA PHE A 412 24.09 3.41 1.66
C PHE A 412 23.42 2.82 2.92
N THR A 413 23.65 3.41 4.09
CA THR A 413 22.98 3.01 5.34
C THR A 413 21.47 3.22 5.29
N SER A 414 21.02 4.35 4.72
CA SER A 414 19.59 4.61 4.49
C SER A 414 18.95 3.55 3.58
N ALA A 415 19.65 3.12 2.53
CA ALA A 415 19.15 2.08 1.63
C ALA A 415 18.94 0.73 2.36
N PHE A 416 19.78 0.39 3.35
CA PHE A 416 19.55 -0.78 4.19
C PHE A 416 18.33 -0.66 5.11
N GLY A 417 18.05 0.54 5.61
CA GLY A 417 16.88 0.81 6.44
C GLY A 417 15.55 0.40 5.80
N ARG A 418 15.46 0.48 4.45
CA ARG A 418 14.26 0.13 3.69
C ARG A 418 13.88 -1.34 3.79
N TYR A 419 14.86 -2.22 3.94
CA TYR A 419 14.61 -3.65 4.13
C TYR A 419 13.94 -3.98 5.47
N LEU A 420 14.07 -3.07 6.44
CA LEU A 420 13.57 -3.24 7.80
C LEU A 420 12.20 -2.58 8.01
N VAL A 421 11.58 -2.05 6.94
CA VAL A 421 10.20 -1.55 7.00
C VAL A 421 9.27 -2.72 7.27
N ALA A 422 8.72 -2.74 8.47
CA ALA A 422 7.81 -3.77 8.95
C ALA A 422 6.42 -3.20 9.18
N TYR A 423 5.40 -3.91 8.74
CA TYR A 423 4.01 -3.47 8.89
C TYR A 423 3.08 -4.65 9.17
N ARG A 424 1.90 -4.35 9.71
CA ARG A 424 0.83 -5.33 9.94
C ARG A 424 -0.32 -5.05 8.99
N LEU A 425 -0.84 -6.09 8.36
CA LEU A 425 -2.04 -6.01 7.54
C LEU A 425 -3.33 -6.27 8.35
N ARG A 426 -3.22 -6.84 9.56
CA ARG A 426 -4.36 -7.14 10.44
C ARG A 426 -4.11 -6.68 11.87
N PRO A 427 -5.17 -6.40 12.66
CA PRO A 427 -5.05 -6.08 14.09
C PRO A 427 -4.48 -7.27 14.88
N GLU A 428 -3.69 -6.99 15.92
CA GLU A 428 -2.97 -8.03 16.70
C GLU A 428 -3.87 -9.08 17.38
N GLY A 429 -5.14 -8.74 17.61
CA GLY A 429 -6.13 -9.65 18.20
C GLY A 429 -6.76 -10.64 17.22
N GLU A 430 -6.53 -10.48 15.91
CA GLU A 430 -7.15 -11.31 14.87
C GLU A 430 -6.19 -12.37 14.34
N GLU A 431 -6.75 -13.43 13.76
CA GLU A 431 -5.99 -14.50 13.13
C GLU A 431 -5.12 -13.94 11.99
N GLY A 432 -3.80 -14.17 12.07
CA GLY A 432 -2.81 -13.59 11.17
C GLY A 432 -2.37 -12.15 11.51
N GLY A 433 -2.97 -11.50 12.50
CA GLY A 433 -2.61 -10.13 12.89
C GLY A 433 -1.36 -9.96 13.73
N ARG A 434 -0.83 -11.06 14.29
CA ARG A 434 0.47 -11.07 14.99
C ARG A 434 1.66 -11.02 14.03
N GLU A 435 1.46 -11.36 12.76
CA GLU A 435 2.54 -11.43 11.79
C GLU A 435 2.95 -10.02 11.32
N LEU A 436 4.21 -9.66 11.57
CA LEU A 436 4.85 -8.50 10.96
C LEU A 436 5.36 -8.90 9.58
N ARG A 437 4.83 -8.25 8.54
CA ARG A 437 5.31 -8.45 7.17
C ARG A 437 6.47 -7.51 6.88
N MET A 438 7.48 -8.06 6.23
CA MET A 438 8.66 -7.33 5.75
C MET A 438 8.88 -7.69 4.28
N ASP A 439 7.92 -7.33 3.44
CA ASP A 439 7.88 -7.71 2.01
C ASP A 439 9.07 -7.17 1.19
N PHE A 440 9.84 -6.25 1.76
CA PHE A 440 11.03 -5.67 1.14
C PHE A 440 12.28 -6.53 1.34
N LEU A 441 12.25 -7.53 2.24
CA LEU A 441 13.40 -8.38 2.50
C LEU A 441 13.80 -9.18 1.25
N PRO A 442 15.11 -9.35 1.00
CA PRO A 442 15.62 -10.34 0.07
C PRO A 442 15.00 -11.72 0.30
N SER A 443 14.80 -12.49 -0.76
CA SER A 443 14.39 -13.89 -0.65
C SER A 443 15.38 -14.68 0.20
N GLY A 444 14.89 -15.36 1.25
CA GLY A 444 15.71 -16.12 2.18
C GLY A 444 14.98 -16.33 3.51
N ASP A 445 15.66 -16.97 4.47
CA ASP A 445 15.17 -17.01 5.85
C ASP A 445 15.12 -15.59 6.44
N PRO A 446 13.94 -15.06 6.82
CA PRO A 446 13.82 -13.67 7.28
C PRO A 446 14.74 -13.33 8.44
N ARG A 447 14.96 -14.25 9.38
CA ARG A 447 15.82 -14.01 10.56
C ARG A 447 17.27 -13.78 10.15
N THR A 448 17.79 -14.64 9.28
CA THR A 448 19.16 -14.53 8.75
C THR A 448 19.34 -13.23 7.96
N VAL A 449 18.37 -12.89 7.10
CA VAL A 449 18.43 -11.68 6.27
C VAL A 449 18.35 -10.41 7.13
N ILE A 450 17.46 -10.37 8.12
CA ILE A 450 17.37 -9.25 9.08
C ILE A 450 18.69 -9.10 9.84
N ALA A 451 19.27 -10.19 10.33
CA ALA A 451 20.55 -10.15 11.03
C ALA A 451 21.68 -9.61 10.14
N LEU A 452 21.71 -10.01 8.86
CA LEU A 452 22.68 -9.50 7.88
C LEU A 452 22.50 -8.01 7.63
N VAL A 453 21.27 -7.54 7.44
CA VAL A 453 20.95 -6.11 7.22
C VAL A 453 21.34 -5.27 8.44
N LEU A 454 20.99 -5.72 9.65
CA LEU A 454 21.37 -5.04 10.90
C LEU A 454 22.89 -5.02 11.10
N THR A 455 23.56 -6.12 10.77
CA THR A 455 25.03 -6.21 10.80
C THR A 455 25.65 -5.23 9.80
N ALA A 456 25.10 -5.12 8.58
CA ALA A 456 25.57 -4.17 7.58
C ALA A 456 25.39 -2.71 8.04
N ILE A 457 24.25 -2.37 8.63
CA ILE A 457 24.00 -1.05 9.22
C ILE A 457 25.01 -0.77 10.34
N LEU A 458 25.19 -1.70 11.28
CA LEU A 458 26.15 -1.57 12.37
C LEU A 458 27.58 -1.39 11.85
N LEU A 459 28.00 -2.19 10.86
CA LEU A 459 29.32 -2.06 10.23
C LEU A 459 29.49 -0.71 9.54
N CYS A 460 28.45 -0.15 8.92
CA CYS A 460 28.51 1.21 8.37
C CYS A 460 28.76 2.24 9.47
N PHE A 461 28.05 2.18 10.60
CA PHE A 461 28.27 3.10 11.72
C PHE A 461 29.65 2.92 12.36
N LEU A 462 30.08 1.68 12.59
CA LEU A 462 31.42 1.40 13.12
C LEU A 462 32.52 1.85 12.16
N PHE A 463 32.33 1.68 10.86
CA PHE A 463 33.27 2.17 9.85
C PHE A 463 33.29 3.69 9.81
N ALA A 464 32.13 4.35 9.85
CA ALA A 464 32.01 5.81 9.90
C ALA A 464 32.74 6.40 11.13
N ILE A 465 32.35 5.94 12.32
CA ILE A 465 32.87 6.41 13.60
C ILE A 465 34.34 6.02 13.76
N GLY A 466 34.68 4.77 13.45
CA GLY A 466 36.03 4.23 13.61
C GLY A 466 37.03 4.87 12.66
N SER A 467 36.69 5.03 11.37
CA SER A 467 37.58 5.68 10.40
C SER A 467 37.83 7.15 10.77
N TRP A 468 36.79 7.89 11.17
CA TRP A 468 36.94 9.28 11.60
C TRP A 468 37.70 9.41 12.91
N SER A 469 37.40 8.59 13.91
CA SER A 469 38.14 8.59 15.18
C SER A 469 39.61 8.24 14.97
N TYR A 470 39.89 7.25 14.11
CA TYR A 470 41.25 6.89 13.74
C TYR A 470 41.98 8.04 13.03
N ILE A 471 41.35 8.69 12.05
CA ILE A 471 41.91 9.86 11.34
C ILE A 471 42.20 11.00 12.31
N VAL A 472 41.30 11.26 13.26
CA VAL A 472 41.47 12.32 14.27
C VAL A 472 42.55 11.96 15.29
N TRP A 473 42.68 10.70 15.71
CA TRP A 473 43.70 10.29 16.69
C TRP A 473 45.09 10.15 16.10
N THR A 474 45.21 9.65 14.87
CA THR A 474 46.50 9.46 14.20
C THR A 474 47.07 10.74 13.58
N ARG A 475 46.45 11.89 13.86
CA ARG A 475 46.94 13.21 13.43
C ARG A 475 48.38 13.43 13.92
N LYS A 476 49.36 13.33 13.02
CA LYS A 476 50.73 13.79 13.24
C LYS A 476 50.85 15.20 12.65
N GLU A 477 51.46 16.13 13.39
CA GLU A 477 51.81 17.44 12.84
C GLU A 477 53.03 17.28 11.91
N PRO A 478 53.01 17.82 10.67
CA PRO A 478 51.96 18.65 10.06
C PRO A 478 50.76 17.84 9.54
N PHE A 479 49.56 18.36 9.74
CA PHE A 479 48.32 17.68 9.36
C PHE A 479 48.28 17.37 7.85
N GLN A 480 47.79 16.18 7.49
CA GLN A 480 47.53 15.84 6.09
C GLN A 480 46.42 16.75 5.53
N GLN A 481 46.59 17.24 4.30
CA GLN A 481 45.71 18.25 3.67
C GLN A 481 44.22 17.89 3.73
N HIS A 482 43.87 16.62 3.55
CA HIS A 482 42.48 16.17 3.54
C HIS A 482 41.82 16.15 4.92
N VAL A 483 42.59 15.96 6.00
CA VAL A 483 42.09 16.04 7.37
C VAL A 483 41.93 17.50 7.78
N GLN A 484 42.88 18.35 7.36
CA GLN A 484 42.80 19.79 7.58
C GLN A 484 41.52 20.35 6.97
N PHE A 485 41.15 19.94 5.77
CA PHE A 485 39.98 20.48 5.09
C PHE A 485 38.69 20.45 5.94
N LEU A 486 38.41 19.33 6.61
CA LEU A 486 37.19 19.18 7.41
C LEU A 486 37.34 19.68 8.85
N THR A 487 38.56 19.63 9.41
CA THR A 487 38.80 20.01 10.81
C THR A 487 39.34 21.43 11.00
N ALA A 488 39.76 22.12 9.93
CA ALA A 488 40.39 23.43 10.01
C ALA A 488 39.48 24.49 10.64
N SER A 489 38.17 24.37 10.43
CA SER A 489 37.16 25.28 10.97
C SER A 489 36.87 25.05 12.45
N TYR A 490 37.25 23.89 12.99
CA TYR A 490 36.97 23.49 14.37
C TYR A 490 38.10 23.86 15.34
N LYS A 491 37.75 24.06 16.61
CA LYS A 491 38.71 24.13 17.71
C LYS A 491 39.50 22.81 17.78
N PRO A 492 40.82 22.83 18.09
CA PRO A 492 41.63 21.61 18.16
C PRO A 492 41.09 20.53 19.13
N SER A 493 40.42 20.97 20.20
CA SER A 493 39.73 20.13 21.20
C SER A 493 38.45 19.46 20.67
N CYS A 494 37.85 20.03 19.63
CA CYS A 494 36.59 19.58 19.03
C CYS A 494 36.81 18.91 17.66
N ALA A 495 38.02 18.44 17.35
CA ALA A 495 38.29 17.79 16.06
C ALA A 495 37.44 16.54 15.80
N ALA A 496 37.01 15.85 16.88
CA ALA A 496 36.10 14.71 16.80
C ALA A 496 34.63 15.09 16.48
N TRP A 497 34.30 16.38 16.36
CA TRP A 497 32.95 16.84 16.06
C TRP A 497 32.42 16.31 14.72
N GLU A 498 33.30 16.03 13.77
CA GLU A 498 32.90 15.43 12.50
C GLU A 498 32.26 14.03 12.68
N VAL A 499 32.61 13.30 13.75
CA VAL A 499 31.97 12.02 14.10
C VAL A 499 30.51 12.22 14.46
N GLU A 500 30.19 13.22 15.30
CA GLU A 500 28.80 13.57 15.65
C GLU A 500 28.03 13.95 14.40
N ARG A 501 28.60 14.83 13.58
CA ARG A 501 27.96 15.34 12.38
C ARG A 501 27.64 14.25 11.37
N LEU A 502 28.59 13.33 11.13
CA LEU A 502 28.38 12.19 10.26
C LEU A 502 27.37 11.20 10.85
N GLY A 503 27.48 10.89 12.14
CA GLY A 503 26.53 10.02 12.85
C GLY A 503 25.11 10.55 12.76
N ARG A 504 24.92 11.85 13.01
CA ARG A 504 23.65 12.56 12.83
C ARG A 504 23.13 12.44 11.40
N LYS A 505 23.96 12.68 10.38
CA LYS A 505 23.58 12.55 8.97
C LYS A 505 23.14 11.12 8.63
N MET A 506 23.84 10.10 9.14
CA MET A 506 23.49 8.70 8.95
C MET A 506 22.16 8.36 9.63
N LEU A 507 21.94 8.83 10.86
CA LEU A 507 20.69 8.63 11.59
C LEU A 507 19.50 9.32 10.91
N LEU A 508 19.68 10.56 10.45
CA LEU A 508 18.67 11.32 9.70
C LEU A 508 18.35 10.69 8.33
N GLY A 509 19.28 9.93 7.73
CA GLY A 509 19.00 9.15 6.52
C GLY A 509 18.36 7.79 6.81
N LEU A 510 18.79 7.12 7.87
CA LEU A 510 18.32 5.78 8.26
C LEU A 510 16.89 5.81 8.79
N LEU A 511 16.59 6.74 9.70
CA LEU A 511 15.31 6.76 10.41
C LEU A 511 14.11 6.96 9.45
N PRO A 512 14.14 7.89 8.48
CA PRO A 512 13.08 8.00 7.46
C PRO A 512 12.93 6.79 6.55
N ALA A 513 14.03 6.07 6.28
CA ALA A 513 13.99 4.86 5.48
C ALA A 513 13.38 3.69 6.23
N LEU A 514 13.64 3.60 7.55
CA LEU A 514 13.09 2.59 8.45
C LEU A 514 11.62 2.85 8.81
N LEU A 515 11.27 4.12 9.01
CA LEU A 515 9.96 4.60 9.43
C LEU A 515 9.39 5.55 8.37
N PRO A 516 8.86 5.06 7.24
CA PRO A 516 8.21 5.91 6.26
C PRO A 516 7.09 6.72 6.89
N VAL A 517 6.98 8.00 6.50
CA VAL A 517 5.90 8.91 6.95
C VAL A 517 4.53 8.25 6.74
N SER A 518 4.34 7.54 5.63
CA SER A 518 3.06 6.88 5.30
C SER A 518 2.65 5.79 6.28
N LEU A 519 3.61 5.18 6.99
CA LEU A 519 3.37 4.11 7.95
C LEU A 519 3.26 4.64 9.38
N SER A 520 4.19 5.49 9.80
CA SER A 520 4.32 5.92 11.21
C SER A 520 4.83 7.35 11.32
N PRO A 521 4.06 8.35 10.87
CA PRO A 521 4.55 9.72 10.76
C PRO A 521 4.94 10.29 12.13
N ALA A 522 4.18 10.00 13.18
CA ALA A 522 4.48 10.46 14.54
C ALA A 522 5.83 9.90 15.07
N LEU A 523 6.12 8.61 14.86
CA LEU A 523 7.38 8.00 15.32
C LEU A 523 8.57 8.56 14.54
N GLN A 524 8.43 8.73 13.23
CA GLN A 524 9.49 9.31 12.41
C GLN A 524 9.76 10.76 12.79
N MET A 525 8.73 11.61 12.88
CA MET A 525 8.89 13.03 13.23
C MET A 525 9.44 13.20 14.65
N GLY A 526 8.95 12.39 15.59
CA GLY A 526 9.46 12.36 16.97
C GLY A 526 10.94 11.95 17.02
N GLY A 527 11.33 10.87 16.33
CA GLY A 527 12.71 10.40 16.30
C GLY A 527 13.66 11.39 15.64
N VAL A 528 13.26 12.03 14.53
CA VAL A 528 14.06 13.09 13.89
C VAL A 528 14.19 14.30 14.81
N SER A 529 13.11 14.70 15.50
CA SER A 529 13.15 15.80 16.48
C SER A 529 14.10 15.50 17.64
N LEU A 530 14.12 14.26 18.15
CA LEU A 530 15.06 13.84 19.19
C LEU A 530 16.51 13.87 18.72
N ILE A 531 16.79 13.45 17.48
CA ILE A 531 18.14 13.55 16.88
C ILE A 531 18.58 15.01 16.81
N ILE A 532 17.73 15.91 16.30
CA ILE A 532 18.06 17.34 16.17
C ILE A 532 18.23 17.99 17.54
N LEU A 533 17.36 17.66 18.51
CA LEU A 533 17.43 18.18 19.87
C LEU A 533 18.73 17.74 20.56
N ALA A 534 19.10 16.47 20.46
CA ALA A 534 20.36 15.96 21.00
C ALA A 534 21.56 16.69 20.38
N SER A 535 21.54 16.87 19.06
CA SER A 535 22.57 17.63 18.36
C SER A 535 22.61 19.10 18.73
N LEU A 536 21.46 19.75 18.96
CA LEU A 536 21.38 21.13 19.42
C LEU A 536 21.99 21.29 20.82
N VAL A 537 21.67 20.38 21.74
CA VAL A 537 22.24 20.37 23.11
C VAL A 537 23.75 20.17 23.08
N LEU A 538 24.23 19.19 22.29
CA LEU A 538 25.66 18.98 22.11
C LEU A 538 26.32 20.23 21.51
N TYR A 539 25.66 20.87 20.55
CA TYR A 539 26.22 22.04 19.86
C TYR A 539 26.32 23.26 20.78
N ASP A 540 25.29 23.53 21.57
CA ASP A 540 25.31 24.63 22.56
C ASP A 540 26.43 24.43 23.60
N TYR A 541 26.64 23.19 24.03
CA TYR A 541 27.69 22.84 24.98
C TYR A 541 29.11 22.97 24.39
N TYR A 542 29.36 22.40 23.21
CA TYR A 542 30.72 22.29 22.66
C TYR A 542 31.17 23.49 21.82
N ARG A 543 30.25 24.17 21.11
CA ARG A 543 30.52 25.28 20.18
C ARG A 543 31.80 25.05 19.35
N PRO A 544 31.79 24.04 18.45
CA PRO A 544 32.99 23.44 17.91
C PRO A 544 33.79 24.36 16.98
N TYR A 545 33.18 25.39 16.38
CA TYR A 545 33.88 26.26 15.43
C TYR A 545 34.79 27.29 16.12
N LYS A 546 35.89 27.65 15.45
CA LYS A 546 36.81 28.70 15.90
C LYS A 546 36.17 30.09 15.88
N VAL A 547 35.34 30.36 14.87
CA VAL A 547 34.66 31.65 14.69
C VAL A 547 33.25 31.53 15.26
N GLU A 548 32.90 32.41 16.19
CA GLU A 548 31.62 32.34 16.90
C GLU A 548 30.41 32.53 15.98
N PHE A 549 30.57 33.29 14.89
CA PHE A 549 29.52 33.42 13.87
C PHE A 549 29.07 32.05 13.31
N TRP A 550 29.99 31.12 13.03
CA TRP A 550 29.63 29.79 12.54
C TRP A 550 28.89 28.97 13.60
N ASN A 551 29.21 29.18 14.88
CA ASN A 551 28.48 28.57 15.98
C ASN A 551 27.04 29.07 16.05
N GLN A 552 26.85 30.39 16.00
CA GLN A 552 25.51 30.99 16.02
C GLN A 552 24.67 30.58 14.81
N LEU A 553 25.29 30.51 13.62
CA LEU A 553 24.59 30.12 12.39
C LEU A 553 24.09 28.67 12.44
N GLU A 554 24.93 27.69 12.81
CA GLU A 554 24.50 26.29 12.92
C GLU A 554 23.44 26.11 14.02
N MET A 555 23.60 26.79 15.16
CA MET A 555 22.59 26.76 16.22
C MET A 555 21.24 27.30 15.74
N ALA A 556 21.25 28.42 15.01
CA ALA A 556 20.03 28.97 14.40
C ALA A 556 19.42 27.99 13.37
N LEU A 557 20.23 27.34 12.54
CA LEU A 557 19.76 26.34 11.58
C LEU A 557 19.14 25.12 12.27
N LEU A 558 19.76 24.62 13.35
CA LEU A 558 19.20 23.51 14.15
C LEU A 558 17.90 23.91 14.85
N PHE A 559 17.81 25.14 15.34
CA PHE A 559 16.58 25.65 15.95
C PHE A 559 15.45 25.78 14.92
N VAL A 560 15.73 26.34 13.74
CA VAL A 560 14.75 26.43 12.64
C VAL A 560 14.35 25.03 12.16
N ALA A 561 15.29 24.10 12.04
CA ALA A 561 15.03 22.72 11.69
C ALA A 561 14.08 22.04 12.71
N LEU A 562 14.32 22.24 14.02
CA LEU A 562 13.45 21.76 15.07
C LEU A 562 12.05 22.40 15.00
N ALA A 563 11.96 23.72 14.78
CA ALA A 563 10.69 24.41 14.62
C ALA A 563 9.88 23.87 13.43
N ILE A 564 10.53 23.66 12.28
CA ILE A 564 9.93 23.03 11.10
C ILE A 564 9.38 21.63 11.45
N MET A 565 10.17 20.80 12.15
CA MET A 565 9.74 19.46 12.56
C MET A 565 8.56 19.48 13.53
N VAL A 566 8.53 20.43 14.46
CA VAL A 566 7.39 20.64 15.37
C VAL A 566 6.15 21.05 14.58
N MET A 567 6.27 22.00 13.65
CA MET A 567 5.15 22.40 12.78
C MET A 567 4.65 21.25 11.90
N THR A 568 5.54 20.45 11.32
CA THR A 568 5.14 19.26 10.55
C THR A 568 4.44 18.24 11.45
N SER A 569 4.91 18.05 12.69
CA SER A 569 4.25 17.18 13.67
C SER A 569 2.86 17.70 14.03
N CYS A 570 2.70 19.02 14.24
CA CYS A 570 1.41 19.66 14.47
C CYS A 570 0.47 19.51 13.26
N LEU A 571 0.99 19.67 12.04
CA LEU A 571 0.22 19.49 10.81
C LEU A 571 -0.29 18.05 10.68
N VAL A 572 0.59 17.07 10.88
CA VAL A 572 0.23 15.63 10.88
C VAL A 572 -0.78 15.33 11.99
N ALA A 573 -0.58 15.84 13.20
CA ALA A 573 -1.52 15.63 14.30
C ALA A 573 -2.90 16.25 14.01
N ASN A 574 -2.93 17.43 13.38
CA ASN A 574 -4.17 18.10 12.99
C ASN A 574 -4.93 17.35 11.90
N ASP A 575 -4.25 16.60 11.03
CA ASP A 575 -4.88 15.72 10.04
C ASP A 575 -5.69 14.58 10.68
N PHE A 576 -5.31 14.15 11.88
CA PHE A 576 -6.01 13.09 12.63
C PHE A 576 -6.99 13.63 13.68
N HIS A 577 -7.03 14.94 13.91
CA HIS A 577 -7.85 15.55 14.95
C HIS A 577 -9.20 16.03 14.39
N TRP A 578 -10.27 15.89 15.18
CA TRP A 578 -11.64 16.26 14.77
C TRP A 578 -11.83 17.77 14.55
N ALA A 579 -11.05 18.61 15.24
CA ALA A 579 -11.08 20.08 15.10
C ALA A 579 -10.31 20.59 13.87
N HIS A 580 -10.41 19.88 12.75
CA HIS A 580 -9.68 20.15 11.52
C HIS A 580 -10.13 21.48 10.87
N SER A 581 -9.18 22.35 10.56
CA SER A 581 -9.42 23.60 9.81
C SER A 581 -8.48 23.68 8.61
N GLY A 582 -9.04 23.72 7.40
CA GLY A 582 -8.23 23.82 6.17
C GLY A 582 -7.35 25.09 6.13
N ALA A 583 -7.80 26.18 6.75
CA ALA A 583 -7.04 27.43 6.80
C ALA A 583 -5.78 27.31 7.67
N THR A 584 -5.86 26.64 8.83
CA THR A 584 -4.69 26.45 9.71
C THR A 584 -3.67 25.51 9.05
N GLN A 585 -4.13 24.49 8.34
CA GLN A 585 -3.25 23.58 7.62
C GLN A 585 -2.57 24.22 6.42
N ALA A 586 -3.30 25.00 5.63
CA ALA A 586 -2.70 25.77 4.53
C ALA A 586 -1.64 26.75 5.05
N ALA A 587 -1.91 27.42 6.18
CA ALA A 587 -0.95 28.31 6.83
C ALA A 587 0.30 27.56 7.33
N LEU A 588 0.12 26.40 7.99
CA LEU A 588 1.23 25.55 8.43
C LEU A 588 2.06 25.02 7.26
N LEU A 589 1.42 24.52 6.20
CA LEU A 589 2.08 24.08 4.97
C LEU A 589 2.92 25.19 4.35
N PHE A 590 2.35 26.39 4.20
CA PHE A 590 3.06 27.54 3.67
C PHE A 590 4.24 27.94 4.54
N ALA A 591 4.07 27.96 5.87
CA ALA A 591 5.14 28.27 6.83
C ALA A 591 6.29 27.26 6.76
N ILE A 592 5.98 25.96 6.76
CA ILE A 592 6.95 24.87 6.63
C ILE A 592 7.75 25.02 5.33
N CYS A 593 7.06 25.16 4.19
CA CYS A 593 7.71 25.25 2.88
C CYS A 593 8.54 26.53 2.74
N SER A 594 8.04 27.66 3.24
CA SER A 594 8.73 28.95 3.17
C SER A 594 9.98 28.98 4.04
N LEU A 595 9.93 28.42 5.26
CA LEU A 595 11.10 28.33 6.13
C LEU A 595 12.15 27.36 5.58
N ALA A 596 11.73 26.17 5.17
CA ALA A 596 12.62 25.15 4.61
C ALA A 596 13.32 25.67 3.33
N SER A 597 12.55 26.17 2.37
CA SER A 597 13.09 26.63 1.09
C SER A 597 13.82 27.96 1.22
N GLY A 598 13.24 28.91 1.97
CA GLY A 598 13.82 30.25 2.16
C GLY A 598 15.19 30.21 2.83
N VAL A 599 15.37 29.37 3.86
CA VAL A 599 16.67 29.18 4.51
C VAL A 599 17.67 28.51 3.56
N CYS A 600 17.25 27.48 2.79
CA CYS A 600 18.11 26.87 1.80
C CYS A 600 18.57 27.87 0.72
N VAL A 601 17.67 28.69 0.17
CA VAL A 601 18.00 29.71 -0.82
C VAL A 601 18.94 30.76 -0.23
N ALA A 602 18.66 31.26 0.98
CA ALA A 602 19.51 32.23 1.64
C ALA A 602 20.93 31.68 1.86
N MET A 603 21.06 30.43 2.31
CA MET A 603 22.35 29.75 2.47
C MET A 603 23.06 29.54 1.14
N ILE A 604 22.37 29.14 0.07
CA ILE A 604 22.95 28.98 -1.27
C ILE A 604 23.52 30.32 -1.78
N VAL A 605 22.75 31.41 -1.63
CA VAL A 605 23.21 32.75 -2.01
C VAL A 605 24.42 33.16 -1.18
N ALA A 606 24.39 32.94 0.13
CA ALA A 606 25.50 33.28 1.02
C ALA A 606 26.77 32.47 0.69
N ILE A 607 26.63 31.18 0.35
CA ILE A 607 27.73 30.34 -0.14
C ILE A 607 28.29 30.89 -1.46
N ALA A 608 27.42 31.28 -2.40
CA ALA A 608 27.85 31.83 -3.69
C ALA A 608 28.64 33.15 -3.53
N VAL A 609 28.17 34.03 -2.64
CA VAL A 609 28.88 35.28 -2.29
C VAL A 609 30.20 34.97 -1.61
N ALA A 610 30.22 34.10 -0.60
CA ALA A 610 31.45 33.71 0.10
C ALA A 610 32.47 33.10 -0.87
N PHE A 611 32.03 32.26 -1.80
CA PHE A 611 32.88 31.65 -2.82
C PHE A 611 33.42 32.68 -3.82
N TYR A 612 32.60 33.68 -4.17
CA TYR A 612 33.03 34.79 -5.03
C TYR A 612 34.10 35.66 -4.36
N ASP A 613 33.92 35.98 -3.08
CA ASP A 613 34.87 36.77 -2.29
C ASP A 613 36.17 36.00 -2.04
N GLU A 614 36.09 34.70 -1.75
CA GLU A 614 37.27 33.83 -1.64
C GLU A 614 38.08 33.81 -2.94
N ARG A 615 37.41 33.77 -4.11
CA ARG A 615 38.09 33.84 -5.41
C ARG A 615 38.73 35.20 -5.67
N ARG A 616 38.05 36.31 -5.36
CA ARG A 616 38.62 37.67 -5.52
C ARG A 616 39.84 37.88 -4.64
N GLY A 617 39.80 37.44 -3.37
CA GLY A 617 40.91 37.57 -2.43
C GLY A 617 42.15 36.76 -2.80
N THR A 618 42.04 35.77 -3.69
CA THR A 618 43.18 35.00 -4.21
C THR A 618 43.87 35.59 -5.43
N GLN A 619 43.39 36.71 -6.00
CA GLN A 619 44.19 37.40 -7.01
C GLN A 619 45.44 37.98 -6.34
N PRO A 620 46.66 37.61 -6.79
CA PRO A 620 47.87 38.19 -6.25
C PRO A 620 47.81 39.70 -6.48
N SER A 621 47.96 40.48 -5.40
CA SER A 621 48.29 41.90 -5.51
C SER A 621 49.59 41.99 -6.31
N GLN A 622 49.46 42.30 -7.59
CA GLN A 622 50.58 42.48 -8.51
C GLN A 622 51.45 43.65 -8.10
#